data_AF-A0A6J5Y194-F1
#
_entry.id   AF-A0A6J5Y194-F1
#
_cell.length_a   1.000
_cell.length_b   1.000
_cell.length_c   1.000
_cell.angle_alpha   90.00
_cell.angle_beta   90.00
_cell.angle_gamma   90.00
#
_symmetry.space_group_name_H-M   'P 1'
#
loop_
_entity.id
_entity.type
_entity.pdbx_description
1 polymer ?
#
loop_
_entity_poly.entity_id
_entity_poly.type
_entity_poly.pdbx_seq_one_letter_code
_entity_poly.pdbx_strand_id
1 'polypeptide(L)'
;MIEEKDREISRLVDDNKKLHQSLESRPRADHNDNYNTDMYKQDASSISNSAAEQQILILARQQAQREEELAQSQRHILALQEEIEELERENRLHSQQESMLKAELRKMERMQKREGVDMTYLKNVILKLLETGEVEALLPVVGMLLQFSPDEMQKCQQAYRASGDVPPSPVSDASGSATSLFSRFSFS
;
A
#
# COMPACT_ATOMS: atom_id res chain seq x y z
N MET A 1 -8.83 31.10 -4.80
CA MET A 1 -9.79 31.32 -3.69
C MET A 1 -9.09 31.73 -2.40
N ILE A 2 -8.01 31.04 -1.97
CA ILE A 2 -7.20 31.43 -0.79
C ILE A 2 -6.53 32.80 -0.97
N GLU A 3 -5.87 33.03 -2.12
CA GLU A 3 -5.16 34.30 -2.38
C GLU A 3 -6.07 35.53 -2.43
N GLU A 4 -7.35 35.33 -2.76
CA GLU A 4 -8.33 36.42 -2.79
C GLU A 4 -8.74 36.83 -1.37
N LYS A 5 -8.88 35.85 -0.48
CA LYS A 5 -9.14 36.09 0.94
C LYS A 5 -7.95 36.74 1.64
N ASP A 6 -6.71 36.36 1.30
CA ASP A 6 -5.51 36.99 1.87
C ASP A 6 -5.39 38.47 1.47
N ARG A 7 -5.81 38.82 0.25
CA ARG A 7 -5.86 40.22 -0.21
C ARG A 7 -6.92 41.03 0.54
N GLU A 8 -8.08 40.44 0.79
CA GLU A 8 -9.16 41.10 1.53
C GLU A 8 -8.81 41.29 3.02
N ILE A 9 -8.17 40.30 3.64
CA ILE A 9 -7.64 40.41 5.00
C ILE A 9 -6.62 41.54 5.09
N SER A 10 -5.71 41.64 4.13
CA SER A 10 -4.70 42.71 4.10
C SER A 10 -5.34 44.10 4.02
N ARG A 11 -6.39 44.26 3.19
CA ARG A 11 -7.15 45.52 3.10
C ARG A 11 -7.86 45.87 4.41
N LEU A 12 -8.55 44.90 5.01
CA LEU A 12 -9.30 45.12 6.25
C LEU A 12 -8.38 45.51 7.41
N VAL A 13 -7.18 44.92 7.49
CA VAL A 13 -6.16 45.27 8.49
C VAL A 13 -5.70 46.73 8.32
N ASP A 14 -5.44 47.16 7.09
CA ASP A 14 -5.01 48.53 6.82
C ASP A 14 -6.10 49.57 7.13
N ASP A 15 -7.35 49.28 6.80
CA ASP A 15 -8.47 50.19 7.09
C ASP A 15 -8.75 50.27 8.60
N ASN A 16 -8.59 49.16 9.32
CA ASN A 16 -8.70 49.15 10.78
C ASN A 16 -7.60 50.00 11.42
N LYS A 17 -6.36 49.92 10.93
CA LYS A 17 -5.24 50.76 11.39
C LYS A 17 -5.51 52.25 11.16
N LYS A 18 -6.12 52.63 10.03
CA LYS A 18 -6.51 54.02 9.74
C LYS A 18 -7.63 54.51 10.65
N LEU A 19 -8.62 53.66 10.95
CA LEU A 19 -9.69 53.97 11.89
C LEU A 19 -9.15 54.23 13.30
N HIS A 20 -8.22 53.39 13.77
CA HIS A 20 -7.55 53.59 15.06
C HIS A 20 -6.77 54.91 15.10
N GLN A 21 -5.99 55.23 14.07
CA GLN A 21 -5.31 56.53 14.00
C GLN A 21 -6.27 57.73 13.94
N SER A 22 -7.42 57.59 13.28
CA SER A 22 -8.47 58.61 13.22
C SER A 22 -9.13 58.83 14.60
N LEU A 23 -9.34 57.76 15.36
CA LEU A 23 -9.87 57.83 16.72
C LEU A 23 -8.85 58.44 17.71
N GLU A 24 -7.57 58.15 17.55
CA GLU A 24 -6.49 58.73 18.38
C GLU A 24 -6.20 60.20 18.05
N SER A 25 -6.41 60.63 16.80
CA SER A 25 -6.15 62.01 16.36
C SER A 25 -7.33 62.97 16.54
N ARG A 26 -8.47 62.49 17.03
CA ARG A 26 -9.63 63.35 17.34
C ARG A 26 -9.36 64.14 18.64
N PRO A 27 -9.28 65.47 18.61
CA PRO A 27 -9.00 66.26 19.81
C PRO A 27 -10.17 66.14 20.81
N ARG A 28 -9.84 65.91 22.09
CA ARG A 28 -10.81 65.97 23.19
C ARG A 28 -11.35 67.39 23.28
N ALA A 29 -12.66 67.55 23.13
CA ALA A 29 -13.33 68.79 23.48
C ALA A 29 -13.29 68.93 25.01
N ASP A 30 -12.54 69.91 25.50
CA ASP A 30 -12.55 70.31 26.91
C ASP A 30 -13.93 70.85 27.27
N HIS A 31 -14.69 70.08 28.04
CA HIS A 31 -15.79 70.60 28.84
C HIS A 31 -15.50 70.34 30.31
N ASN A 32 -15.07 71.40 30.97
CA ASN A 32 -14.96 71.54 32.41
C ASN A 32 -16.35 71.40 33.03
N ASP A 33 -16.54 70.42 33.92
CA ASP A 33 -17.22 70.64 35.19
C ASP A 33 -17.00 69.49 36.17
N ASN A 34 -16.56 69.89 37.36
CA ASN A 34 -16.23 69.10 38.53
C ASN A 34 -17.47 69.00 39.43
N TYR A 35 -18.20 67.89 39.42
CA TYR A 35 -18.95 67.35 40.57
C TYR A 35 -19.33 65.86 40.31
N ASN A 36 -18.76 64.93 41.09
CA ASN A 36 -19.11 63.49 41.30
C ASN A 36 -18.01 62.45 41.00
N THR A 37 -16.88 62.51 41.70
CA THR A 37 -15.75 61.57 41.53
C THR A 37 -16.07 60.08 41.82
N ASP A 38 -17.17 59.76 42.54
CA ASP A 38 -17.53 58.36 42.85
C ASP A 38 -18.53 57.71 41.87
N MET A 39 -19.27 58.48 41.07
CA MET A 39 -20.21 57.93 40.08
C MET A 39 -19.50 57.60 38.75
N TYR A 40 -18.52 58.41 38.35
CA TYR A 40 -17.74 58.21 37.12
C TYR A 40 -16.76 57.03 37.19
N LYS A 41 -16.38 56.56 38.38
CA LYS A 41 -15.53 55.36 38.54
C LYS A 41 -16.30 54.08 38.21
N GLN A 42 -17.59 54.06 38.56
CA GLN A 42 -18.48 52.93 38.27
C GLN A 42 -18.79 52.88 36.77
N ASP A 43 -19.06 54.03 36.13
CA ASP A 43 -19.30 54.11 34.69
C ASP A 43 -18.04 53.81 33.85
N ALA A 44 -16.87 54.31 34.25
CA ALA A 44 -15.61 53.97 33.57
C ALA A 44 -15.28 52.47 33.69
N SER A 45 -15.53 51.86 34.85
CA SER A 45 -15.38 50.41 35.04
C SER A 45 -16.43 49.61 34.25
N SER A 46 -17.66 50.10 34.14
CA SER A 46 -18.73 49.48 33.36
C SER A 46 -18.48 49.56 31.85
N ILE A 47 -17.93 50.68 31.37
CA ILE A 47 -17.52 50.85 29.96
C ILE A 47 -16.33 49.93 29.64
N SER A 48 -15.34 49.83 30.55
CA SER A 48 -14.21 48.90 30.41
C SER A 48 -14.65 47.44 30.43
N ASN A 49 -15.62 47.09 31.28
CA ASN A 49 -16.19 45.74 31.34
C ASN A 49 -16.98 45.40 30.06
N SER A 50 -17.79 46.34 29.55
CA SER A 50 -18.51 46.16 28.29
C SER A 50 -17.56 45.99 27.09
N ALA A 51 -16.45 46.73 27.04
CA ALA A 51 -15.43 46.56 26.01
C ALA A 51 -14.73 45.18 26.10
N ALA A 52 -14.42 44.73 27.32
CA ALA A 52 -13.83 43.40 27.56
C ALA A 52 -14.82 42.28 27.17
N GLU A 53 -16.11 42.41 27.49
CA GLU A 53 -17.16 41.45 27.10
C GLU A 53 -17.29 41.34 25.57
N GLN A 54 -17.28 42.48 24.86
CA GLN A 54 -17.30 42.49 23.39
C GLN A 54 -16.07 41.78 22.81
N GLN A 55 -14.90 41.99 23.39
CA GLN A 55 -13.67 41.33 22.95
C GLN A 55 -13.70 39.82 23.22
N ILE A 56 -14.25 39.37 24.36
CA ILE A 56 -14.48 37.96 24.67
C ILE A 56 -15.43 37.32 23.65
N LEU A 57 -16.52 38.00 23.28
CA LEU A 57 -17.47 37.50 22.29
C LEU A 57 -16.83 37.33 20.91
N ILE A 58 -15.98 38.27 20.48
CA ILE A 58 -15.25 38.18 19.20
C ILE A 58 -14.28 37.01 19.23
N LEU A 59 -13.50 36.86 20.30
CA LEU A 59 -12.55 35.77 20.45
C LEU A 59 -13.24 34.40 20.53
N ALA A 60 -14.35 34.30 21.26
CA ALA A 60 -15.15 33.08 21.33
C ALA A 60 -15.71 32.70 19.95
N ARG A 61 -16.19 33.67 19.17
CA ARG A 61 -16.63 33.44 17.79
C ARG A 61 -15.49 32.95 16.91
N GLN A 62 -14.32 33.58 17.00
CA GLN A 62 -13.15 33.17 16.22
C GLN A 62 -12.67 31.77 16.61
N GLN A 63 -12.73 31.44 17.91
CA GLN A 63 -12.41 30.12 18.41
C GLN A 63 -13.40 29.07 17.88
N ALA A 64 -14.70 29.34 17.94
CA ALA A 64 -15.72 28.44 17.41
C ALA A 64 -15.54 28.19 15.90
N GLN A 65 -15.22 29.22 15.11
CA GLN A 65 -14.94 29.07 13.68
C GLN A 65 -13.71 28.19 13.42
N ARG A 66 -12.62 28.42 14.15
CA ARG A 66 -11.40 27.60 14.04
C ARG A 66 -11.68 26.15 14.42
N GLU A 67 -12.42 25.92 15.50
CA GLU A 67 -12.80 24.57 15.93
C GLU A 67 -13.71 23.87 14.92
N GLU A 68 -14.61 24.60 14.27
CA GLU A 68 -15.45 24.06 13.20
C GLU A 68 -14.61 23.65 11.98
N GLU A 69 -13.68 24.50 11.51
CA GLU A 69 -12.77 24.18 10.41
C GLU A 69 -11.89 22.97 10.74
N LEU A 70 -11.35 22.90 11.97
CA LEU A 70 -10.59 21.76 12.44
C LEU A 70 -11.43 20.48 12.46
N ALA A 71 -12.67 20.54 12.96
CA ALA A 71 -13.57 19.41 12.97
C ALA A 71 -13.96 18.94 11.56
N GLN A 72 -14.18 19.88 10.63
CA GLN A 72 -14.43 19.55 9.22
C GLN A 72 -13.22 18.87 8.58
N SER A 73 -12.02 19.40 8.79
CA SER A 73 -10.78 18.78 8.30
C SER A 73 -10.57 17.38 8.87
N GLN A 74 -10.77 17.19 10.17
CA GLN A 74 -10.67 15.88 10.82
C GLN A 74 -11.64 14.85 10.23
N ARG A 75 -12.90 15.25 9.98
CA ARG A 75 -13.88 14.36 9.32
C ARG A 75 -13.44 13.98 7.91
N HIS A 76 -12.89 14.93 7.15
CA HIS A 76 -12.40 14.65 5.80
C HIS A 76 -11.20 13.71 5.80
N ILE A 77 -10.27 13.89 6.75
CA ILE A 77 -9.13 12.98 6.94
C ILE A 77 -9.62 11.56 7.23
N LEU A 78 -10.60 11.39 8.11
CA LEU A 78 -11.16 10.07 8.43
C LEU A 78 -11.83 9.43 7.20
N ALA A 79 -12.61 10.19 6.44
CA ALA A 79 -13.25 9.69 5.22
C ALA A 79 -12.22 9.23 4.18
N LEU A 80 -11.14 10.00 3.97
CA LEU A 80 -10.05 9.62 3.08
C LEU A 80 -9.28 8.40 3.59
N GLN A 81 -9.09 8.26 4.90
CA GLN A 81 -8.46 7.07 5.47
C GLN A 81 -9.29 5.81 5.22
N GLU A 82 -10.61 5.88 5.41
CA GLU A 82 -11.52 4.78 5.11
C GLU A 82 -11.47 4.40 3.62
N GLU A 83 -11.50 5.40 2.73
CA GLU A 83 -11.39 5.18 1.28
C GLU A 83 -10.06 4.51 0.90
N ILE A 84 -8.94 4.95 1.48
CA ILE A 84 -7.63 4.32 1.25
C ILE A 84 -7.64 2.87 1.72
N GLU A 85 -8.19 2.58 2.89
CA GLU A 85 -8.28 1.20 3.40
C GLU A 85 -9.16 0.29 2.53
N GLU A 86 -10.24 0.83 1.97
CA GLU A 86 -11.11 0.11 1.03
C GLU A 86 -10.36 -0.19 -0.28
N LEU A 87 -9.70 0.81 -0.86
CA LEU A 87 -8.90 0.66 -2.07
C LEU A 87 -7.73 -0.31 -1.86
N GLU A 88 -7.08 -0.30 -0.70
CA GLU A 88 -6.03 -1.27 -0.39
C GLU A 88 -6.57 -2.70 -0.32
N ARG A 89 -7.75 -2.93 0.27
CA ARG A 89 -8.37 -4.26 0.27
C ARG A 89 -8.71 -4.72 -1.13
N GLU A 90 -9.31 -3.84 -1.94
CA GLU A 90 -9.66 -4.13 -3.33
C GLU A 90 -8.40 -4.46 -4.14
N ASN A 91 -7.33 -3.68 -3.98
CA ASN A 91 -6.07 -3.91 -4.68
C ASN A 91 -5.43 -5.25 -4.30
N ARG A 92 -5.49 -5.65 -3.01
CA ARG A 92 -5.03 -6.97 -2.56
C ARG A 92 -5.84 -8.08 -3.21
N LEU A 93 -7.17 -7.94 -3.28
CA LEU A 93 -8.04 -8.92 -3.93
C LEU A 93 -7.76 -9.04 -5.42
N HIS A 94 -7.64 -7.91 -6.13
CA HIS A 94 -7.27 -7.88 -7.54
C HIS A 94 -5.90 -8.51 -7.80
N SER A 95 -4.91 -8.22 -6.96
CA SER A 95 -3.57 -8.85 -7.06
C SER A 95 -3.63 -10.36 -6.89
N GLN A 96 -4.48 -10.87 -5.98
CA GLN A 96 -4.69 -12.30 -5.81
C GLN A 96 -5.34 -12.93 -7.05
N GLN A 97 -6.40 -12.32 -7.58
CA GLN A 97 -7.07 -12.79 -8.80
C GLN A 97 -6.12 -12.78 -10.00
N GLU A 98 -5.34 -11.72 -10.17
CA GLU A 98 -4.33 -11.62 -11.23
C GLU A 98 -3.28 -12.74 -11.09
N SER A 99 -2.83 -13.04 -9.87
CA SER A 99 -1.88 -14.12 -9.63
C SER A 99 -2.45 -15.50 -10.00
N MET A 100 -3.73 -15.73 -9.68
CA MET A 100 -4.45 -16.96 -10.02
C MET A 100 -4.63 -17.11 -11.53
N LEU A 101 -5.10 -16.05 -12.19
CA LEU A 101 -5.27 -16.03 -13.65
C LEU A 101 -3.93 -16.22 -14.38
N LYS A 102 -2.86 -15.56 -13.92
CA LYS A 102 -1.50 -15.77 -14.47
C LYS A 102 -1.01 -17.21 -14.28
N ALA A 103 -1.38 -17.87 -13.19
CA ALA A 103 -1.02 -19.27 -12.98
C ALA A 103 -1.82 -20.21 -13.89
N GLU A 104 -3.11 -19.95 -14.04
CA GLU A 104 -4.00 -20.71 -14.92
C GLU A 104 -3.62 -20.54 -16.40
N LEU A 105 -3.33 -19.32 -16.83
CA LEU A 105 -2.83 -19.03 -18.18
C LEU A 105 -1.53 -19.78 -18.45
N ARG A 106 -0.55 -19.73 -17.54
CA ARG A 106 0.68 -20.52 -17.66
C ARG A 106 0.40 -22.03 -17.72
N LYS A 107 -0.59 -22.53 -16.98
CA LYS A 107 -1.00 -23.94 -17.04
C LYS A 107 -1.59 -24.28 -18.42
N MET A 108 -2.48 -23.45 -18.93
CA MET A 108 -3.08 -23.62 -20.26
C MET A 108 -2.03 -23.57 -21.36
N GLU A 109 -1.10 -22.61 -21.33
CA GLU A 109 0.01 -22.52 -22.28
C GLU A 109 0.87 -23.79 -22.29
N ARG A 110 1.18 -24.35 -21.12
CA ARG A 110 1.92 -25.61 -21.02
C ARG A 110 1.12 -26.77 -21.59
N MET A 111 -0.19 -26.83 -21.32
CA MET A 111 -1.07 -27.87 -21.87
C MET A 111 -1.15 -27.79 -23.39
N GLN A 112 -1.36 -26.61 -23.94
CA GLN A 112 -1.40 -26.39 -25.39
C GLN A 112 -0.07 -26.78 -26.06
N LYS A 113 1.06 -26.40 -25.47
CA LYS A 113 2.38 -26.79 -25.98
C LYS A 113 2.59 -28.31 -25.94
N ARG A 114 2.02 -29.03 -24.97
CA ARG A 114 2.06 -30.50 -24.89
C ARG A 114 1.21 -31.18 -25.96
N GLU A 115 0.05 -30.61 -26.30
CA GLU A 115 -0.81 -31.15 -27.38
C GLU A 115 -0.11 -31.16 -28.74
N GLY A 116 0.78 -30.20 -29.00
CA GLY A 116 1.58 -30.13 -30.23
C GLY A 116 2.81 -31.03 -30.28
N VAL A 117 3.06 -31.85 -29.26
CA VAL A 117 4.26 -32.70 -29.20
C VAL A 117 4.04 -34.02 -29.93
N ASP A 118 5.00 -34.39 -30.77
CA ASP A 118 5.02 -35.73 -31.36
C ASP A 118 5.36 -36.79 -30.31
N MET A 119 4.35 -37.60 -29.97
CA MET A 119 4.49 -38.72 -29.04
C MET A 119 5.46 -39.79 -29.53
N THR A 120 5.69 -39.91 -30.85
CA THR A 120 6.66 -40.84 -31.41
C THR A 120 8.09 -40.41 -31.07
N TYR A 121 8.38 -39.11 -31.20
CA TYR A 121 9.65 -38.55 -30.79
C TYR A 121 9.87 -38.69 -29.28
N LEU A 122 8.87 -38.33 -28.46
CA LEU A 122 8.95 -38.48 -27.02
C LEU A 122 9.22 -39.94 -26.62
N LYS A 123 8.52 -40.90 -27.21
CA LYS A 123 8.75 -42.34 -27.01
C LYS A 123 10.21 -42.71 -27.26
N ASN A 124 10.80 -42.24 -28.37
CA ASN A 124 12.18 -42.56 -28.71
C ASN A 124 13.18 -41.93 -27.74
N VAL A 125 12.92 -40.72 -27.25
CA VAL A 125 13.74 -40.07 -26.22
C VAL A 125 13.68 -40.86 -24.91
N ILE A 126 12.49 -41.27 -24.46
CA ILE A 126 12.33 -42.09 -23.26
C ILE A 126 12.99 -43.46 -23.41
N LEU A 127 12.88 -44.09 -24.57
CA LEU A 127 13.51 -45.36 -24.85
C LEU A 127 15.05 -45.25 -24.78
N LYS A 128 15.64 -44.22 -25.41
CA LYS A 128 17.07 -43.93 -25.28
C LYS A 128 17.47 -43.65 -23.84
N LEU A 129 16.67 -42.88 -23.09
CA LEU A 129 16.93 -42.60 -21.68
C LEU A 129 17.03 -43.88 -20.84
N LEU A 130 16.17 -44.87 -21.12
CA LEU A 130 16.17 -46.15 -20.42
C LEU A 130 17.28 -47.10 -20.89
N GLU A 131 17.69 -47.02 -22.16
CA GLU A 131 18.76 -47.86 -22.72
C GLU A 131 20.17 -47.36 -22.34
N THR A 132 20.42 -46.04 -22.46
CA THR A 132 21.76 -45.46 -22.26
C THR A 132 21.96 -44.90 -20.86
N GLY A 133 20.88 -44.54 -20.15
CA GLY A 133 20.96 -43.90 -18.85
C GLY A 133 21.50 -42.46 -18.88
N GLU A 134 21.58 -41.83 -20.06
CA GLU A 134 22.11 -40.47 -20.25
C GLU A 134 21.12 -39.38 -19.78
N VAL A 135 20.81 -39.38 -18.48
CA VAL A 135 19.83 -38.47 -17.87
C VAL A 135 20.22 -37.01 -18.05
N GLU A 136 21.50 -36.65 -17.91
CA GLU A 136 21.95 -35.25 -18.02
C GLU A 136 21.69 -34.64 -19.40
N ALA A 137 21.79 -35.44 -20.47
CA ALA A 137 21.58 -34.98 -21.85
C ALA A 137 20.10 -35.02 -22.26
N LEU A 138 19.38 -36.07 -21.85
CA LEU A 138 18.02 -36.34 -22.33
C LEU A 138 16.92 -35.72 -21.43
N LEU A 139 17.18 -35.51 -20.14
CA LEU A 139 16.21 -34.87 -19.23
C LEU A 139 15.82 -33.44 -19.66
N PRO A 140 16.73 -32.57 -20.13
CA PRO A 140 16.35 -31.27 -20.68
C PRO A 140 15.40 -31.39 -21.88
N VAL A 141 15.62 -32.38 -22.76
CA VAL A 141 14.76 -32.62 -23.93
C VAL A 141 13.37 -33.07 -23.48
N VAL A 142 13.29 -34.02 -22.55
CA VAL A 142 12.00 -34.45 -21.96
C VAL A 142 11.28 -33.27 -21.30
N GLY A 143 12.00 -32.45 -20.53
CA GLY A 143 11.41 -31.27 -19.90
C GLY A 143 10.93 -30.21 -20.89
N MET A 144 11.59 -30.07 -22.04
CA MET A 144 11.13 -29.19 -23.10
C MET A 144 9.84 -29.71 -23.76
N LEU A 145 9.80 -31.00 -24.10
CA LEU A 145 8.63 -31.63 -24.71
C LEU A 145 7.43 -31.60 -23.75
N LEU A 146 7.65 -32.02 -22.50
CA LEU A 146 6.59 -32.08 -21.49
C LEU A 146 6.40 -30.75 -20.74
N GLN A 147 7.06 -29.67 -21.15
CA GLN A 147 6.92 -28.34 -20.56
C GLN A 147 7.04 -28.36 -19.03
N PHE A 148 8.14 -28.93 -18.52
CA PHE A 148 8.43 -28.95 -17.11
C PHE A 148 8.64 -27.53 -16.58
N SER A 149 8.11 -27.28 -15.39
CA SER A 149 8.50 -26.13 -14.58
C SER A 149 9.95 -26.28 -14.09
N PRO A 150 10.61 -25.17 -13.74
CA PRO A 150 11.94 -25.22 -13.13
C PRO A 150 12.00 -26.14 -11.90
N ASP A 151 10.94 -26.14 -11.09
CA ASP A 151 10.84 -26.98 -9.89
C ASP A 151 10.78 -28.47 -10.23
N GLU A 152 10.02 -28.86 -11.26
CA GLU A 152 9.96 -30.25 -11.74
C GLU A 152 11.31 -30.71 -12.29
N MET A 153 12.00 -29.84 -13.05
CA MET A 153 13.34 -30.11 -13.57
C MET A 153 14.34 -30.35 -12.43
N GLN A 154 14.32 -29.50 -11.40
CA GLN A 154 15.18 -29.65 -10.23
C GLN A 154 14.88 -30.94 -9.45
N LYS A 155 13.60 -31.28 -9.26
CA LYS A 155 13.21 -32.54 -8.60
C LYS A 155 13.75 -33.77 -9.33
N CYS A 156 13.68 -33.80 -10.65
CA CYS A 156 14.22 -34.90 -11.45
C CYS A 156 15.75 -35.02 -11.31
N GLN A 157 16.46 -33.88 -11.35
CA GLN A 157 17.92 -33.86 -11.17
C GLN A 157 18.34 -34.31 -9.76
N GLN A 158 17.62 -33.86 -8.73
CA GLN A 158 17.87 -34.26 -7.35
C GLN A 158 17.61 -35.75 -7.14
N ALA A 159 16.51 -36.27 -7.68
CA ALA A 159 16.17 -37.70 -7.60
C ALA A 159 17.26 -38.57 -8.24
N TYR A 160 17.79 -38.14 -9.40
CA TYR A 160 18.88 -38.83 -10.08
C TYR A 160 20.19 -38.81 -9.26
N ARG A 161 20.57 -37.65 -8.71
CA ARG A 161 21.76 -37.54 -7.85
C ARG A 161 21.64 -38.39 -6.59
N ALA A 162 20.48 -38.38 -5.94
CA ALA A 162 20.23 -39.18 -4.74
C ALA A 162 20.30 -40.70 -5.02
N SER A 163 20.03 -41.13 -6.25
CA SER A 163 20.21 -42.53 -6.68
C SER A 163 21.64 -42.88 -7.11
N GLY A 164 22.48 -41.89 -7.44
CA GLY A 164 23.87 -42.09 -7.85
C GLY A 164 24.87 -42.21 -6.70
N ASP A 165 24.47 -41.87 -5.47
CA ASP A 165 25.35 -41.75 -4.29
C ASP A 165 25.54 -43.08 -3.51
N VAL A 166 25.34 -44.24 -4.16
CA VAL A 166 25.73 -45.54 -3.58
C VAL A 166 27.23 -45.76 -3.89
N PRO A 167 28.12 -45.80 -2.88
CA PRO A 167 29.55 -45.95 -3.11
C PRO A 167 29.88 -47.32 -3.71
N PRO A 168 30.91 -47.44 -4.57
CA PRO A 168 31.37 -48.73 -5.05
C PRO A 168 32.06 -49.46 -3.88
N SER A 169 31.35 -50.35 -3.22
CA SER A 169 31.97 -51.37 -2.38
C SER A 169 32.83 -52.28 -3.28
N PRO A 170 34.06 -52.64 -2.85
CA PRO A 170 34.97 -53.40 -3.70
C PRO A 170 34.45 -54.83 -3.82
N VAL A 171 34.36 -55.30 -5.07
CA VAL A 171 34.43 -56.69 -5.52
C VAL A 171 33.96 -57.75 -4.51
N SER A 172 32.73 -58.22 -4.68
CA SER A 172 32.38 -59.61 -4.36
C SER A 172 31.27 -60.07 -5.29
N ASP A 173 31.60 -61.08 -6.07
CA ASP A 173 30.71 -61.84 -6.93
C ASP A 173 29.50 -62.35 -6.14
N ALA A 174 28.32 -61.80 -6.39
CA ALA A 174 27.05 -62.49 -6.20
C ALA A 174 25.90 -61.68 -6.80
N SER A 175 25.38 -62.20 -7.91
CA SER A 175 23.94 -62.32 -8.16
C SER A 175 23.04 -61.13 -7.81
N GLY A 176 22.72 -60.35 -8.84
CA GLY A 176 21.39 -59.80 -9.04
C GLY A 176 20.88 -58.83 -7.98
N SER A 177 21.27 -57.57 -8.09
CA SER A 177 20.43 -56.50 -7.56
C SER A 177 20.35 -55.38 -8.60
N ALA A 178 19.53 -55.62 -9.62
CA ALA A 178 18.94 -54.53 -10.37
C ALA A 178 18.13 -53.72 -9.35
N THR A 179 18.68 -52.57 -8.93
CA THR A 179 17.97 -51.58 -8.11
C THR A 179 16.71 -51.17 -8.87
N SER A 180 15.61 -51.83 -8.55
CA SER A 180 14.41 -51.86 -9.37
C SER A 180 13.71 -50.51 -9.25
N LEU A 181 13.96 -49.63 -10.23
CA LEU A 181 13.31 -48.34 -10.39
C LEU A 181 11.78 -48.47 -10.42
N PHE A 182 11.26 -49.65 -10.77
CA PHE A 182 9.84 -49.96 -10.85
C PHE A 182 9.18 -50.27 -9.50
N SER A 183 9.94 -50.58 -8.44
CA SER A 183 9.35 -50.87 -7.12
C SER A 183 8.72 -49.65 -6.42
N ARG A 184 8.89 -48.44 -6.99
CA ARG A 184 8.32 -47.19 -6.44
C ARG A 184 6.97 -46.80 -7.04
N PHE A 185 6.49 -47.47 -8.09
CA PHE A 185 5.19 -47.18 -8.68
C PHE A 185 4.15 -48.20 -8.16
N SER A 186 3.53 -47.88 -7.02
CA SER A 186 2.30 -48.56 -6.59
C SER A 186 1.12 -47.80 -7.20
N PHE A 187 0.47 -48.38 -8.20
CA PHE A 187 -0.80 -47.87 -8.72
C PHE A 187 -1.93 -48.33 -7.80
N SER A 188 -2.64 -47.37 -7.20
CA SER A 188 -3.94 -47.57 -6.55
C SER A 188 -5.02 -46.82 -7.30
#